data_AF-X0TVA6-F1
#
_entry.id   AF-X0TVA6-F1
#
_cell.length_a   1.000
_cell.length_b   1.000
_cell.length_c   1.000
_cell.angle_alpha   90.00
_cell.angle_beta   90.00
_cell.angle_gamma   90.00
#
_symmetry.space_group_name_H-M   'P 1'
#
loop_
_entity.id
_entity.type
_entity.pdbx_description
1 polymer ?
#
loop_
_entity_poly.entity_id
_entity_poly.type
_entity_poly.pdbx_seq_one_letter_code
_entity_poly.pdbx_strand_id
1 'polypeptide(L)'
;MATALSEPLTTGAVRGRFPMEEIDATQGLTPRVERLKERYLAVKSQVVGDRAWYMMESFKKTEGEHLAIRRAKAFAQVLANMRIAIHEDEILAGAVTHLIRGAHPNVELAPLNLEVLLNQHVPPTTTSEAQESLLDDEDKAKLLAACDYWRDKYTAKRAEEMMTEHTNGKWKKFGEARIGMCQPHTPMVFTPGADYDHLLEVGFSGLIEQA
;
A
#
# COMPACT_ATOMS: atom_id res chain seq x y z
N MET A 1 43.94 17.33 0.25
CA MET A 1 43.68 15.93 -0.14
C MET A 1 42.17 15.76 -0.22
N ALA A 2 41.61 15.89 -1.41
CA ALA A 2 40.20 15.63 -1.63
C ALA A 2 40.01 14.11 -1.67
N THR A 3 39.28 13.58 -0.69
CA THR A 3 38.82 12.20 -0.67
C THR A 3 38.04 11.96 -1.96
N ALA A 4 38.49 10.98 -2.75
CA ALA A 4 37.77 10.52 -3.92
C ALA A 4 36.35 10.17 -3.48
N LEU A 5 35.37 10.92 -3.99
CA LEU A 5 33.98 10.48 -3.99
C LEU A 5 34.00 9.12 -4.70
N SER A 6 33.69 8.06 -3.94
CA SER A 6 33.44 6.73 -4.49
C SER A 6 32.51 6.87 -5.69
N GLU A 7 32.79 6.13 -6.75
CA GLU A 7 32.01 6.12 -7.99
C GLU A 7 30.51 6.19 -7.68
N PRO A 8 29.74 6.97 -8.46
CA PRO A 8 28.30 7.03 -8.25
C PRO A 8 27.74 5.60 -8.32
N LEU A 9 26.98 5.21 -7.30
CA LEU A 9 26.03 4.09 -7.32
C LEU A 9 24.91 4.40 -8.33
N THR A 10 25.27 4.69 -9.57
CA THR A 10 24.38 4.68 -10.71
C THR A 10 24.63 3.35 -11.40
N THR A 11 24.12 2.27 -10.81
CA THR A 11 23.77 1.10 -11.60
C THR A 11 22.81 1.61 -12.68
N GLY A 12 23.22 1.44 -13.94
CA GLY A 12 22.66 2.19 -15.07
C GLY A 12 21.13 2.18 -15.06
N ALA A 13 20.52 3.36 -14.90
CA ALA A 13 19.09 3.57 -15.07
C ALA A 13 18.70 3.35 -16.54
N VAL A 14 18.58 2.06 -16.89
CA VAL A 14 17.71 1.35 -17.81
C VAL A 14 17.04 2.13 -18.96
N ARG A 15 17.80 2.90 -19.74
CA ARG A 15 17.46 3.13 -21.16
C ARG A 15 18.26 2.14 -22.00
N GLY A 16 17.58 1.25 -22.73
CA GLY A 16 18.21 0.34 -23.70
C GLY A 16 18.34 -1.13 -23.28
N ARG A 17 17.91 -1.55 -22.08
CA ARG A 17 17.85 -2.98 -21.72
C ARG A 17 16.55 -3.68 -22.12
N PHE A 18 15.47 -2.91 -22.27
CA PHE A 18 14.20 -3.46 -22.71
C PHE A 18 14.16 -3.49 -24.25
N PRO A 19 13.94 -4.66 -24.88
CA PRO A 19 13.84 -4.76 -26.33
C PRO A 19 12.48 -4.21 -26.78
N MET A 20 12.36 -2.87 -26.80
CA MET A 20 11.08 -2.19 -27.07
C MET A 20 10.50 -2.58 -28.44
N GLU A 21 11.34 -2.71 -29.46
CA GLU A 21 10.89 -3.16 -30.79
C GLU A 21 10.30 -4.58 -30.76
N GLU A 22 10.89 -5.50 -30.00
CA GLU A 22 10.35 -6.85 -29.84
C GLU A 22 9.04 -6.83 -29.07
N ILE A 23 8.95 -6.03 -27.99
CA ILE A 23 7.73 -5.86 -27.19
C ILE A 23 6.61 -5.28 -28.06
N ASP A 24 6.89 -4.22 -28.81
CA ASP A 24 5.93 -3.55 -29.69
C ASP A 24 5.48 -4.46 -30.84
N ALA A 25 6.34 -5.39 -31.29
CA ALA A 25 5.99 -6.41 -32.27
C ALA A 25 5.11 -7.54 -31.71
N THR A 26 4.96 -7.66 -30.39
CA THR A 26 4.11 -8.69 -29.78
C THR A 26 2.62 -8.33 -29.84
N GLN A 27 1.76 -9.30 -30.16
CA GLN A 27 0.31 -9.16 -29.94
C GLN A 27 -0.03 -9.43 -28.47
N GLY A 28 0.15 -8.42 -27.63
CA GLY A 28 -0.09 -8.54 -26.18
C GLY A 28 -1.55 -8.83 -25.79
N LEU A 29 -2.51 -8.37 -26.60
CA LEU A 29 -3.94 -8.60 -26.39
C LEU A 29 -4.38 -9.93 -27.02
N THR A 30 -3.90 -11.03 -26.44
CA THR A 30 -4.35 -12.39 -26.79
C THR A 30 -5.76 -12.64 -26.26
N PRO A 31 -6.51 -13.64 -26.78
CA PRO A 31 -7.83 -13.99 -26.25
C PRO A 31 -7.84 -14.27 -24.74
N ARG A 32 -6.73 -14.79 -24.19
CA ARG A 32 -6.55 -14.98 -22.74
C ARG A 32 -6.51 -13.64 -22.00
N VAL A 33 -5.74 -12.68 -22.50
CA VAL A 33 -5.58 -11.34 -21.90
C VAL A 33 -6.87 -10.54 -22.02
N GLU A 34 -7.62 -10.71 -23.11
CA GLU A 34 -8.97 -10.12 -23.26
C GLU A 34 -9.90 -10.60 -22.16
N ARG A 35 -9.99 -11.92 -21.91
CA ARG A 35 -10.81 -12.48 -20.82
C ARG A 35 -10.38 -11.95 -19.45
N LEU A 36 -9.07 -11.86 -19.18
CA LEU A 36 -8.56 -11.28 -17.92
C LEU A 36 -9.00 -9.82 -17.74
N LYS A 37 -8.86 -9.00 -18.79
CA LYS A 37 -9.28 -7.60 -18.80
C LYS A 37 -10.79 -7.48 -18.59
N GLU A 38 -11.59 -8.24 -19.33
CA GLU A 38 -13.05 -8.23 -19.22
C GLU A 38 -13.48 -8.62 -17.80
N ARG A 39 -12.89 -9.67 -17.22
CA ARG A 39 -13.19 -10.10 -15.85
C ARG A 39 -12.84 -9.02 -14.83
N TYR A 40 -11.70 -8.34 -14.98
CA TYR A 40 -11.31 -7.23 -14.10
C TYR A 40 -12.28 -6.03 -14.20
N LEU A 41 -12.71 -5.68 -15.41
CA LEU A 41 -13.65 -4.57 -15.64
C LEU A 41 -15.09 -4.90 -15.23
N ALA A 42 -15.47 -6.18 -15.25
CA ALA A 42 -16.80 -6.65 -14.88
C ALA A 42 -17.05 -6.66 -13.36
N VAL A 43 -16.00 -6.67 -12.54
CA VAL A 43 -16.13 -6.71 -11.07
C VAL A 43 -16.09 -5.31 -10.45
N LYS A 44 -16.91 -5.10 -9.42
CA LYS A 44 -16.80 -3.93 -8.54
C LYS A 44 -15.56 -4.07 -7.66
N SER A 45 -14.93 -2.95 -7.30
CA SER A 45 -13.87 -2.98 -6.31
C SER A 45 -14.43 -3.35 -4.94
N GLN A 46 -13.65 -4.03 -4.11
CA GLN A 46 -14.04 -4.42 -2.76
C GLN A 46 -12.91 -4.15 -1.77
N VAL A 47 -13.26 -3.68 -0.58
CA VAL A 47 -12.33 -3.42 0.52
C VAL A 47 -12.27 -4.65 1.42
N VAL A 48 -11.06 -5.07 1.79
CA VAL A 48 -10.83 -6.22 2.67
C VAL A 48 -10.04 -5.80 3.92
N GLY A 49 -10.45 -6.30 5.09
CA GLY A 49 -9.93 -5.91 6.40
C GLY A 49 -8.80 -6.81 6.92
N ASP A 50 -8.52 -7.94 6.28
CA ASP A 50 -7.59 -8.98 6.76
C ASP A 50 -6.18 -8.45 7.08
N ARG A 51 -5.56 -7.68 6.18
CA ARG A 51 -4.23 -7.10 6.42
C ARG A 51 -4.22 -6.24 7.69
N ALA A 52 -5.21 -5.37 7.84
CA ALA A 52 -5.32 -4.47 8.98
C ALA A 52 -5.49 -5.26 10.29
N TRP A 53 -6.31 -6.32 10.25
CA TRP A 53 -6.52 -7.22 11.38
C TRP A 53 -5.23 -7.94 11.80
N TYR A 54 -4.56 -8.63 10.87
CA TYR A 54 -3.35 -9.39 11.18
C TYR A 54 -2.20 -8.48 11.62
N MET A 55 -2.07 -7.30 11.01
CA MET A 55 -1.07 -6.32 11.41
C MET A 55 -1.33 -5.79 12.82
N MET A 56 -2.58 -5.42 13.15
CA MET A 56 -2.98 -5.02 14.49
C MET A 56 -2.67 -6.10 15.52
N GLU A 57 -3.07 -7.35 15.25
CA GLU A 57 -2.86 -8.48 16.17
C GLU A 57 -1.36 -8.76 16.41
N SER A 58 -0.52 -8.65 15.38
CA SER A 58 0.93 -8.74 15.55
C SER A 58 1.46 -7.61 16.44
N PHE A 59 0.98 -6.38 16.24
CA PHE A 59 1.46 -5.23 16.99
C PHE A 59 1.06 -5.32 18.47
N LYS A 60 -0.15 -5.81 18.80
CA LYS A 60 -0.56 -6.09 20.18
C LYS A 60 0.36 -7.11 20.87
N LYS A 61 0.74 -8.18 20.17
CA LYS A 61 1.59 -9.26 20.72
C LYS A 61 3.06 -8.86 20.91
N THR A 62 3.49 -7.75 20.33
CA THR A 62 4.89 -7.32 20.27
C THR A 62 5.12 -5.98 20.96
N GLU A 63 4.23 -5.59 21.87
CA GLU A 63 4.41 -4.38 22.68
C GLU A 63 5.68 -4.49 23.54
N GLY A 64 6.43 -3.37 23.61
CA GLY A 64 7.73 -3.32 24.26
C GLY A 64 8.92 -3.68 23.36
N GLU A 65 8.70 -4.29 22.19
CA GLU A 65 9.79 -4.58 21.25
C GLU A 65 10.18 -3.35 20.41
N HIS A 66 11.41 -3.37 19.86
CA HIS A 66 11.87 -2.34 18.95
C HIS A 66 11.01 -2.28 17.68
N LEU A 67 10.68 -1.08 17.20
CA LEU A 67 9.72 -0.86 16.11
C LEU A 67 10.06 -1.62 14.82
N ALA A 68 11.35 -1.74 14.48
CA ALA A 68 11.79 -2.50 13.31
C ALA A 68 11.41 -3.98 13.41
N ILE A 69 11.59 -4.58 14.60
CA ILE A 69 11.23 -5.98 14.85
C ILE A 69 9.71 -6.16 14.83
N ARG A 70 8.96 -5.22 15.42
CA ARG A 70 7.48 -5.23 15.37
C ARG A 70 6.96 -5.21 13.93
N ARG A 71 7.53 -4.36 13.07
CA ARG A 71 7.18 -4.29 11.64
C ARG A 71 7.53 -5.58 10.90
N ALA A 72 8.71 -6.16 11.16
CA ALA A 72 9.13 -7.43 10.54
C ALA A 72 8.19 -8.58 10.94
N LYS A 73 7.85 -8.71 12.23
CA LYS A 73 6.89 -9.70 12.73
C LYS A 73 5.49 -9.50 12.16
N ALA A 74 5.02 -8.25 12.07
CA ALA A 74 3.72 -7.96 11.49
C ALA A 74 3.67 -8.29 10.00
N PHE A 75 4.72 -7.98 9.25
CA PHE A 75 4.84 -8.37 7.85
C PHE A 75 4.78 -9.89 7.67
N ALA A 76 5.56 -10.64 8.46
CA ALA A 76 5.52 -12.10 8.45
C ALA A 76 4.13 -12.65 8.82
N GLN A 77 3.48 -12.08 9.85
CA GLN A 77 2.14 -12.50 10.27
C GLN A 77 1.10 -12.24 9.18
N VAL A 78 1.15 -11.08 8.50
CA VAL A 78 0.26 -10.80 7.37
C VAL A 78 0.48 -11.84 6.26
N LEU A 79 1.71 -12.03 5.80
CA LEU A 79 2.01 -12.98 4.71
C LEU A 79 1.60 -14.42 5.04
N ALA A 80 1.77 -14.85 6.29
CA ALA A 80 1.44 -16.21 6.71
C ALA A 80 -0.07 -16.50 6.79
N ASN A 81 -0.92 -15.48 6.89
CA ASN A 81 -2.36 -15.65 7.14
C ASN A 81 -3.27 -15.06 6.03
N MET A 82 -2.72 -14.23 5.14
CA MET A 82 -3.47 -13.67 4.03
C MET A 82 -3.97 -14.78 3.10
N ARG A 83 -5.24 -14.67 2.67
CA ARG A 83 -5.82 -15.59 1.70
C ARG A 83 -5.16 -15.39 0.33
N ILE A 84 -4.63 -16.47 -0.24
CA ILE A 84 -4.03 -16.51 -1.56
C ILE A 84 -5.10 -16.94 -2.58
N ALA A 85 -5.13 -16.28 -3.73
CA ALA A 85 -5.93 -16.69 -4.88
C ALA A 85 -5.06 -16.73 -6.14
N ILE A 86 -5.35 -17.69 -7.01
CA ILE A 86 -4.91 -17.73 -8.40
C ILE A 86 -6.17 -17.82 -9.22
N HIS A 87 -6.43 -16.80 -10.03
CA HIS A 87 -7.63 -16.72 -10.86
C HIS A 87 -7.40 -17.48 -12.17
N GLU A 88 -8.50 -17.90 -12.80
CA GLU A 88 -8.46 -18.56 -14.11
C GLU A 88 -7.72 -17.68 -15.13
N ASP A 89 -6.98 -18.29 -16.06
CA ASP A 89 -6.16 -17.62 -17.09
C ASP A 89 -4.92 -16.85 -16.59
N GLU A 90 -4.64 -16.82 -15.27
CA GLU A 90 -3.41 -16.20 -14.74
C GLU A 90 -2.17 -17.07 -15.01
N ILE A 91 -1.13 -16.44 -15.56
CA ILE A 91 0.22 -17.03 -15.65
C ILE A 91 1.15 -16.47 -14.57
N LEU A 92 1.01 -15.17 -14.29
CA LEU A 92 1.72 -14.51 -13.19
C LEU A 92 0.78 -14.45 -12.00
N ALA A 93 1.07 -15.24 -10.97
CA ALA A 93 0.33 -15.26 -9.72
C ALA A 93 0.92 -14.26 -8.71
N GLY A 94 0.08 -13.77 -7.80
CA GLY A 94 0.50 -12.83 -6.74
C GLY A 94 -0.45 -11.66 -6.56
N ALA A 95 -1.74 -11.93 -6.35
CA ALA A 95 -2.71 -10.89 -6.07
C ALA A 95 -2.52 -10.32 -4.64
N VAL A 96 -2.70 -9.01 -4.49
CA VAL A 96 -2.62 -8.32 -3.18
C VAL A 96 -3.74 -8.77 -2.24
N THR A 97 -4.88 -9.16 -2.81
CA THR A 97 -6.03 -9.71 -2.10
C THR A 97 -6.51 -10.97 -2.81
N HIS A 98 -7.36 -11.78 -2.17
CA HIS A 98 -7.98 -12.94 -2.82
C HIS A 98 -9.05 -12.57 -3.89
N LEU A 99 -9.31 -11.29 -4.08
CA LEU A 99 -10.31 -10.74 -5.00
C LEU A 99 -9.62 -10.14 -6.23
N ILE A 100 -10.30 -10.22 -7.37
CA ILE A 100 -9.82 -9.69 -8.66
C ILE A 100 -9.57 -8.17 -8.59
N ARG A 101 -10.41 -7.44 -7.85
CA ARG A 101 -10.29 -5.98 -7.66
C ARG A 101 -10.45 -5.60 -6.18
N GLY A 102 -9.68 -6.26 -5.32
CA GLY A 102 -9.66 -5.96 -3.89
C GLY A 102 -8.64 -4.88 -3.50
N ALA A 103 -8.89 -4.22 -2.37
CA ALA A 103 -7.97 -3.26 -1.77
C ALA A 103 -7.85 -3.45 -0.26
N HIS A 104 -6.64 -3.31 0.27
CA HIS A 104 -6.37 -3.24 1.70
C HIS A 104 -6.15 -1.80 2.14
N PRO A 105 -6.91 -1.28 3.11
CA PRO A 105 -6.61 -0.01 3.74
C PRO A 105 -5.33 -0.10 4.59
N ASN A 106 -4.45 0.90 4.47
CA ASN A 106 -3.29 1.07 5.35
C ASN A 106 -3.72 1.84 6.61
N VAL A 107 -4.48 1.16 7.48
CA VAL A 107 -5.12 1.75 8.68
C VAL A 107 -4.09 2.39 9.62
N GLU A 108 -2.89 1.81 9.71
CA GLU A 108 -1.80 2.27 10.56
C GLU A 108 -1.25 3.66 10.20
N LEU A 109 -1.61 4.18 9.03
CA LEU A 109 -1.17 5.48 8.54
C LEU A 109 -2.18 6.59 8.83
N ALA A 110 -3.47 6.31 8.70
CA ALA A 110 -4.54 7.31 8.79
C ALA A 110 -5.85 6.73 9.37
N PRO A 111 -5.85 6.27 10.64
CA PRO A 111 -6.99 5.56 11.23
C PRO A 111 -8.21 6.47 11.44
N LEU A 112 -7.99 7.75 11.80
CA LEU A 112 -9.07 8.70 12.09
C LEU A 112 -9.90 9.02 10.83
N ASN A 113 -9.21 9.28 9.71
CA ASN A 113 -9.87 9.53 8.44
C ASN A 113 -10.68 8.32 8.00
N LEU A 114 -10.09 7.12 8.07
CA LEU A 114 -10.77 5.90 7.69
C LEU A 114 -12.00 5.63 8.57
N GLU A 115 -11.89 5.79 9.89
CA GLU A 115 -13.02 5.61 10.81
C GLU A 115 -14.19 6.54 10.46
N VAL A 116 -13.91 7.82 10.16
CA VAL A 116 -14.95 8.76 9.72
C VAL A 116 -15.63 8.24 8.45
N LEU A 117 -14.86 7.78 7.46
CA LEU A 117 -15.40 7.22 6.21
C LEU A 117 -16.27 5.97 6.46
N LEU A 118 -15.84 5.08 7.36
CA LEU A 118 -16.56 3.85 7.68
C LEU A 118 -17.86 4.09 8.45
N ASN A 119 -17.93 5.17 9.24
CA ASN A 119 -19.11 5.53 10.03
C ASN A 119 -20.11 6.43 9.28
N GLN A 120 -19.76 6.91 8.10
CA GLN A 120 -20.70 7.62 7.23
C GLN A 120 -21.79 6.66 6.73
N HIS A 121 -23.05 7.09 6.83
CA HIS A 121 -24.22 6.36 6.34
C HIS A 121 -24.48 6.63 4.84
N VAL A 122 -23.64 7.46 4.23
CA VAL A 122 -23.66 7.81 2.81
C VAL A 122 -22.28 7.45 2.26
N PRO A 123 -22.16 6.80 1.08
CA PRO A 123 -20.86 6.49 0.51
C PRO A 123 -19.98 7.76 0.47
N PRO A 124 -18.77 7.73 1.03
CA PRO A 124 -17.89 8.88 1.01
C PRO A 124 -17.54 9.24 -0.42
N THR A 125 -18.09 10.34 -0.92
CA THR A 125 -17.68 10.90 -2.20
C THR A 125 -16.53 11.87 -1.94
N THR A 126 -15.35 11.58 -2.48
CA THR A 126 -14.29 12.59 -2.63
C THR A 126 -14.70 13.51 -3.78
N THR A 127 -15.76 14.31 -3.59
CA THR A 127 -16.28 15.29 -4.57
C THR A 127 -16.62 14.76 -5.98
N SER A 128 -16.73 13.43 -6.17
CA SER A 128 -17.08 12.79 -7.43
C SER A 128 -17.70 11.40 -7.19
N GLU A 129 -18.71 11.02 -7.98
CA GLU A 129 -19.29 9.67 -8.10
C GLU A 129 -18.29 8.61 -8.65
N ALA A 130 -16.99 8.91 -8.68
CA ALA A 130 -16.03 8.21 -9.54
C ALA A 130 -15.87 6.70 -9.26
N GLN A 131 -16.00 6.24 -8.00
CA GLN A 131 -15.88 4.82 -7.71
C GLN A 131 -16.48 4.44 -6.34
N GLU A 132 -17.49 3.56 -6.34
CA GLU A 132 -17.95 2.86 -5.14
C GLU A 132 -17.21 1.54 -4.98
N SER A 133 -16.82 1.20 -3.75
CA SER A 133 -16.30 -0.12 -3.42
C SER A 133 -17.24 -0.84 -2.48
N LEU A 134 -17.37 -2.15 -2.68
CA LEU A 134 -18.08 -3.03 -1.76
C LEU A 134 -17.29 -3.14 -0.46
N LEU A 135 -18.00 -3.18 0.65
CA LEU A 135 -17.45 -3.43 1.98
C LEU A 135 -18.50 -4.24 2.73
N ASP A 136 -18.13 -5.42 3.19
CA ASP A 136 -18.99 -6.24 4.03
C ASP A 136 -18.85 -5.87 5.52
N ASP A 137 -19.80 -6.33 6.32
CA ASP A 137 -19.87 -6.01 7.75
C ASP A 137 -18.69 -6.62 8.55
N GLU A 138 -18.15 -7.76 8.10
CA GLU A 138 -17.02 -8.42 8.75
C GLU A 138 -15.74 -7.60 8.57
N ASP A 139 -15.43 -7.21 7.34
CA ASP A 139 -14.29 -6.37 6.99
C ASP A 139 -14.45 -4.97 7.59
N LYS A 140 -15.67 -4.41 7.63
CA LYS A 140 -15.93 -3.17 8.34
C LYS A 140 -15.58 -3.29 9.83
N ALA A 141 -15.97 -4.38 10.49
CA ALA A 141 -15.66 -4.60 11.90
C ALA A 141 -14.16 -4.75 12.14
N LYS A 142 -13.45 -5.52 11.29
CA LYS A 142 -11.98 -5.63 11.33
C LYS A 142 -11.29 -4.28 11.21
N LEU A 143 -11.74 -3.46 10.26
CA LEU A 143 -11.17 -2.12 10.02
C LEU A 143 -11.45 -1.16 11.18
N LEU A 144 -12.67 -1.14 11.73
CA LEU A 144 -12.99 -0.32 12.90
C LEU A 144 -12.16 -0.71 14.13
N ALA A 145 -11.98 -2.01 14.37
CA ALA A 145 -11.11 -2.49 15.45
C ALA A 145 -9.64 -2.06 15.26
N ALA A 146 -9.13 -2.12 14.03
CA ALA A 146 -7.81 -1.62 13.70
C ALA A 146 -7.72 -0.09 13.87
N CYS A 147 -8.72 0.67 13.42
CA CYS A 147 -8.76 2.13 13.59
C CYS A 147 -8.66 2.50 15.08
N ASP A 148 -9.38 1.80 15.94
CA ASP A 148 -9.34 2.03 17.37
C ASP A 148 -7.95 1.75 17.98
N TYR A 149 -7.33 0.61 17.62
CA TYR A 149 -6.00 0.26 18.11
C TYR A 149 -4.92 1.28 17.70
N TRP A 150 -5.01 1.83 16.48
CA TRP A 150 -4.03 2.74 15.90
C TRP A 150 -4.29 4.22 16.23
N ARG A 151 -5.45 4.55 16.81
CA ARG A 151 -5.95 5.90 17.06
C ARG A 151 -4.91 6.84 17.66
N ASP A 152 -4.09 6.34 18.58
CA ASP A 152 -3.10 7.11 19.33
C ASP A 152 -1.65 6.86 18.90
N LYS A 153 -1.41 5.95 17.93
CA LYS A 153 -0.09 5.40 17.56
C LYS A 153 0.27 5.54 16.07
N TYR A 154 -0.59 6.13 15.26
CA TYR A 154 -0.38 6.25 13.82
C TYR A 154 0.77 7.21 13.46
N THR A 155 1.43 6.94 12.34
CA THR A 155 2.71 7.58 11.98
C THR A 155 2.60 9.09 11.81
N ALA A 156 1.47 9.58 11.28
CA ALA A 156 1.27 10.99 10.98
C ALA A 156 0.80 11.84 12.17
N LYS A 157 0.41 11.23 13.30
CA LYS A 157 -0.23 11.91 14.44
C LYS A 157 0.54 13.14 14.89
N ARG A 158 1.83 12.99 15.17
CA ARG A 158 2.67 14.08 15.68
C ARG A 158 2.78 15.24 14.68
N ALA A 159 2.97 14.92 13.40
CA ALA A 159 3.04 15.94 12.36
C ALA A 159 1.70 16.67 12.21
N GLU A 160 0.58 15.95 12.29
CA GLU A 160 -0.77 16.53 12.27
C GLU A 160 -1.03 17.46 13.46
N GLU A 161 -0.67 17.04 14.67
CA GLU A 161 -0.82 17.85 15.89
C GLU A 161 0.00 19.15 15.78
N MET A 162 1.28 19.04 15.40
CA MET A 162 2.17 20.19 15.22
C MET A 162 1.67 21.15 14.14
N MET A 163 1.24 20.64 12.98
CA MET A 163 0.73 21.47 11.89
C MET A 163 -0.59 22.13 12.25
N THR A 164 -1.46 21.42 12.96
CA THR A 164 -2.74 21.96 13.43
C THR A 164 -2.51 23.10 14.41
N GLU A 165 -1.61 22.93 15.37
CA GLU A 165 -1.22 23.96 16.32
C GLU A 165 -0.61 25.18 15.60
N HIS A 166 0.42 24.96 14.76
CA HIS A 166 1.15 26.03 14.07
C HIS A 166 0.26 26.85 13.12
N THR A 167 -0.72 26.20 12.48
CA THR A 167 -1.62 26.88 11.52
C THR A 167 -2.94 27.32 12.15
N ASN A 168 -3.14 27.10 13.45
CA ASN A 168 -4.43 27.28 14.13
C ASN A 168 -5.59 26.60 13.37
N GLY A 169 -5.36 25.35 12.96
CA GLY A 169 -6.30 24.53 12.20
C GLY A 169 -6.53 24.92 10.74
N LYS A 170 -5.85 25.95 10.21
CA LYS A 170 -6.03 26.41 8.82
C LYS A 170 -5.46 25.45 7.78
N TRP A 171 -4.52 24.58 8.16
CA TRP A 171 -3.92 23.61 7.24
C TRP A 171 -4.94 22.71 6.53
N LYS A 172 -5.93 22.18 7.27
CA LYS A 172 -6.99 21.35 6.67
C LYS A 172 -7.86 22.14 5.69
N LYS A 173 -8.22 23.37 6.06
CA LYS A 173 -9.01 24.29 5.22
C LYS A 173 -8.28 24.69 3.94
N PHE A 174 -6.95 24.80 4.00
CA PHE A 174 -6.12 25.07 2.82
C PHE A 174 -6.20 23.93 1.78
N GLY A 175 -6.21 22.68 2.25
CA GLY A 175 -6.43 21.50 1.41
C GLY A 175 -7.85 21.44 0.82
N GLU A 176 -8.88 21.65 1.65
CA GLU A 176 -10.28 21.71 1.20
C GLU A 176 -10.52 22.80 0.14
N ALA A 177 -9.89 23.96 0.32
CA ALA A 177 -9.94 25.07 -0.62
C ALA A 177 -9.10 24.82 -1.90
N ARG A 178 -8.38 23.69 -1.99
CA ARG A 178 -7.50 23.32 -3.12
C ARG A 178 -6.42 24.35 -3.43
N ILE A 179 -5.99 25.14 -2.45
CA ILE A 179 -4.98 26.19 -2.61
C ILE A 179 -3.55 25.58 -2.58
N GLY A 180 -3.43 24.37 -2.06
CA GLY A 180 -2.28 23.51 -2.31
C GLY A 180 -2.57 22.09 -1.87
N MET A 181 -1.66 21.18 -2.21
CA MET A 181 -1.82 19.78 -1.84
C MET A 181 -1.62 19.64 -0.32
N CYS A 182 -2.73 19.48 0.40
CA CYS A 182 -2.67 18.78 1.68
C CYS A 182 -2.37 17.32 1.33
N GLN A 183 -1.08 16.99 1.24
CA GLN A 183 -0.63 15.64 0.90
C GLN A 183 -1.37 14.66 1.81
N PRO A 184 -1.89 13.54 1.28
CA PRO A 184 -2.43 12.51 2.15
C PRO A 184 -1.33 12.15 3.14
N HIS A 185 -1.69 12.02 4.41
CA HIS A 185 -0.79 11.69 5.52
C HIS A 185 -0.06 10.34 5.37
N THR A 186 -0.23 9.69 4.22
CA THR A 186 0.68 8.68 3.69
C THR A 186 2.07 9.30 3.60
N PRO A 187 3.08 8.76 4.29
CA PRO A 187 4.44 9.18 4.03
C PRO A 187 4.74 8.81 2.57
N MET A 188 4.79 9.83 1.70
CA MET A 188 5.50 9.74 0.44
C MET A 188 6.99 9.66 0.80
N VAL A 189 7.39 8.53 1.38
CA VAL A 189 8.77 8.11 1.26
C VAL A 189 8.89 7.81 -0.21
N PHE A 190 9.45 8.76 -0.96
CA PHE A 190 9.95 8.52 -2.29
C PHE A 190 10.95 7.38 -2.11
N THR A 191 10.47 6.15 -2.22
CA THR A 191 11.28 5.00 -1.95
C THR A 191 12.12 4.90 -3.21
N PRO A 192 13.45 5.10 -3.16
CA PRO A 192 14.26 4.73 -4.30
C PRO A 192 13.86 3.30 -4.66
N GLY A 193 13.60 3.05 -5.95
CA GLY A 193 13.14 1.74 -6.40
C GLY A 193 14.03 0.64 -5.84
N ALA A 194 13.44 -0.50 -5.50
CA ALA A 194 14.23 -1.65 -5.04
C ALA A 194 15.25 -2.06 -6.11
N ASP A 195 16.41 -2.56 -5.68
CA ASP A 195 17.40 -3.14 -6.57
C ASP A 195 16.94 -4.52 -7.04
N TYR A 196 16.08 -4.53 -8.07
CA TYR A 196 15.53 -5.76 -8.63
C TYR A 196 16.59 -6.61 -9.32
N ASP A 197 17.64 -6.01 -9.90
CA ASP A 197 18.72 -6.76 -10.54
C ASP A 197 19.46 -7.60 -9.49
N HIS A 198 19.86 -6.97 -8.38
CA HIS A 198 20.51 -7.67 -7.28
C HIS A 198 19.60 -8.76 -6.69
N LEU A 199 18.31 -8.45 -6.46
CA LEU A 199 17.34 -9.43 -5.97
C LEU A 199 17.20 -10.64 -6.91
N LEU A 200 17.18 -10.43 -8.23
CA LEU A 200 17.08 -11.52 -9.22
C LEU A 200 18.38 -12.31 -9.34
N GLU A 201 19.55 -11.69 -9.09
CA GLU A 201 20.86 -12.35 -9.11
C GLU A 201 21.06 -13.27 -7.91
N VAL A 202 20.78 -12.80 -6.68
CA VAL A 202 21.09 -13.54 -5.45
C VAL A 202 19.88 -14.22 -4.80
N GLY A 203 18.66 -13.82 -5.17
CA GLY A 203 17.42 -14.29 -4.57
C GLY A 203 17.23 -13.85 -3.11
N PHE A 204 16.05 -14.13 -2.54
CA PHE A 204 15.78 -13.80 -1.13
C PHE A 204 16.71 -14.53 -0.15
N SER A 205 17.14 -15.75 -0.47
CA SER A 205 18.12 -16.49 0.35
C SER A 205 19.49 -15.81 0.36
N GLY A 206 19.99 -15.36 -0.79
CA GLY A 206 21.25 -14.64 -0.84
C GLY A 206 21.20 -13.29 -0.11
N LEU A 207 20.05 -12.60 -0.13
CA LEU A 207 19.86 -11.40 0.69
C LEU A 207 19.91 -11.68 2.19
N ILE A 208 19.36 -12.82 2.64
CA ILE A 208 19.42 -13.23 4.05
C ILE A 208 20.86 -13.53 4.49
N GLU A 209 21.66 -14.17 3.62
CA GLU A 209 23.06 -14.47 3.92
C GLU A 209 23.96 -13.22 4.00
N GLN A 210 23.54 -12.12 3.37
CA GLN A 210 24.27 -10.85 3.35
C GLN A 210 23.93 -9.92 4.54
N ALA A 211 22.83 -10.17 5.26
CA ALA A 211 22.29 -9.31 6.31
C ALA A 211 22.94 -9.55 7.68
#